data_AF-A0A843F7E4-F1
#
_entry.id   AF-A0A843F7E4-F1
#
_cell.length_a   1.000
_cell.length_b   1.000
_cell.length_c   1.000
_cell.angle_alpha   90.00
_cell.angle_beta   90.00
_cell.angle_gamma   90.00
#
_symmetry.space_group_name_H-M   'P 1'
#
loop_
_entity.id
_entity.type
_entity.pdbx_description
1 polymer ?
#
loop_
_entity_poly.entity_id
_entity_poly.type
_entity_poly.pdbx_seq_one_letter_code
_entity_poly.pdbx_strand_id
1 'polypeptide(L)' 'MKYIRYFETFEEYESWMSVESNAEEVYRTEEKICVDGIIFSHTNKSYEGG' A
#
# COMPACT_ATOMS: atom_id res chain seq x y z
N MET A 1 -5.90 6.85 -12.82
CA MET A 1 -6.19 5.40 -12.76
C MET A 1 -5.67 4.89 -11.44
N LYS A 2 -6.45 4.10 -10.69
CA LYS A 2 -5.95 3.48 -9.44
C LYS A 2 -5.13 2.26 -9.84
N TYR A 3 -3.80 2.36 -9.74
CA TYR A 3 -2.90 1.24 -10.03
C TYR A 3 -2.91 0.28 -8.82
N ILE A 4 -2.78 -1.03 -9.10
CA ILE A 4 -2.52 -2.03 -8.06
C ILE A 4 -1.07 -2.45 -8.23
N ARG A 5 -0.25 -2.25 -7.21
CA ARG A 5 1.14 -2.70 -7.19
C ARG A 5 1.19 -4.16 -6.79
N TYR A 6 1.92 -4.98 -7.55
CA TYR A 6 2.02 -6.42 -7.31
C TYR A 6 3.41 -6.80 -6.80
N PHE A 7 3.45 -7.70 -5.83
CA PHE A 7 4.65 -8.35 -5.32
C PHE A 7 4.43 -9.88 -5.32
N GLU A 8 5.46 -10.63 -5.71
CA GLU A 8 5.41 -12.09 -5.71
C GLU A 8 5.56 -12.65 -4.29
N THR A 9 6.33 -11.98 -3.44
CA THR A 9 6.59 -12.42 -2.07
C THR A 9 6.34 -11.32 -1.04
N PHE A 10 6.08 -11.73 0.20
CA PHE A 10 6.00 -10.83 1.35
C PHE A 10 7.31 -10.11 1.63
N GLU A 11 8.45 -10.78 1.43
CA GLU A 11 9.78 -10.20 1.66
C GLU A 11 10.05 -9.00 0.72
N GLU A 12 9.69 -9.12 -0.57
CA GLU A 12 9.80 -8.01 -1.51
C GLU A 12 8.90 -6.83 -1.14
N TYR A 13 7.67 -7.12 -0.72
CA TYR A 13 6.74 -6.11 -0.23
C TYR A 13 7.30 -5.40 1.01
N GLU A 14 7.80 -6.12 2.00
CA GLU A 14 8.36 -5.55 3.24
C GLU A 14 9.61 -4.72 2.95
N SER A 15 10.51 -5.24 2.11
CA SER A 15 11.70 -4.51 1.68
C SER A 15 11.32 -3.21 0.96
N TRP A 16 10.29 -3.23 0.11
CA TRP A 16 9.84 -2.04 -0.61
C TRP A 16 9.14 -1.03 0.31
N MET A 17 8.27 -1.49 1.22
CA MET A 17 7.56 -0.65 2.19
C MET A 17 8.47 -0.07 3.28
N SER A 18 9.65 -0.67 3.51
CA SER A 18 10.64 -0.14 4.45
C SER A 18 11.20 1.23 4.02
N VAL A 19 11.06 1.58 2.74
CA VAL A 19 11.42 2.89 2.21
C VAL A 19 10.28 3.88 2.49
N GLU A 20 10.56 4.88 3.32
CA GLU A 20 9.57 5.86 3.79
C GLU A 20 8.79 6.55 2.66
N SER A 21 9.45 6.94 1.57
CA SER A 21 8.82 7.55 0.40
C SER A 21 7.77 6.65 -0.27
N ASN A 22 8.00 5.33 -0.29
CA ASN A 22 7.08 4.37 -0.90
C ASN A 22 5.83 4.22 -0.03
N ALA A 23 6.03 4.11 1.28
CA ALA A 23 4.94 4.09 2.23
C ALA A 23 4.10 5.37 2.11
N GLU A 24 4.72 6.56 2.14
CA GLU A 24 4.04 7.85 2.02
C GLU A 24 3.20 7.92 0.73
N GLU A 25 3.76 7.51 -0.41
CA GLU A 25 3.05 7.50 -1.69
C GLU A 25 1.80 6.62 -1.63
N VAL A 26 1.91 5.41 -1.10
CA VAL A 26 0.79 4.46 -0.96
C VAL A 26 -0.31 5.05 -0.09
N TYR A 27 0.04 5.66 1.05
CA TYR A 27 -0.93 6.29 1.95
C TYR A 27 -1.60 7.52 1.34
N ARG A 28 -0.85 8.33 0.60
CA ARG A 28 -1.35 9.58 -0.01
C ARG A 28 -2.25 9.31 -1.21
N THR A 29 -1.90 8.33 -2.02
CA THR A 29 -2.59 8.02 -3.28
C THR A 29 -3.69 6.97 -3.12
N GLU A 30 -3.79 6.34 -1.94
CA GLU A 30 -4.63 5.17 -1.68
C GLU A 30 -4.33 4.03 -2.69
N GLU A 31 -3.05 3.88 -3.07
CA GLU A 31 -2.60 2.78 -3.92
C GLU A 31 -2.89 1.44 -3.23
N LYS A 32 -3.41 0.48 -4.02
CA LYS A 32 -3.65 -0.88 -3.52
C LYS A 32 -2.42 -1.72 -3.80
N ILE A 33 -2.08 -2.59 -2.86
CA ILE A 33 -0.95 -3.51 -2.99
C ILE A 33 -1.49 -4.94 -3.02
N CYS A 34 -1.00 -5.77 -3.92
CA CYS A 34 -1.30 -7.20 -4.01
C CYS A 34 -0.01 -7.97 -3.76
N VAL A 35 -0.01 -8.87 -2.77
CA VAL A 35 1.13 -9.72 -2.42
C VAL A 35 0.65 -11.15 -2.43
N ASP A 36 1.18 -11.98 -3.33
CA ASP A 36 0.76 -13.40 -3.46
C ASP A 36 -0.77 -13.57 -3.52
N GLY A 37 -1.45 -12.69 -4.27
CA GLY A 37 -2.92 -12.68 -4.39
C GLY A 37 -3.69 -12.06 -3.22
N ILE A 38 -3.02 -11.63 -2.14
CA ILE A 38 -3.62 -10.92 -1.00
C ILE A 38 -3.58 -9.42 -1.24
N ILE A 39 -4.74 -8.76 -1.19
CA ILE A 39 -4.85 -7.31 -1.42
C ILE A 39 -4.80 -6.54 -0.10
N PHE A 40 -3.79 -5.68 0.04
CA PHE A 40 -3.71 -4.62 1.04
C PHE A 40 -4.26 -3.32 0.46
N SER A 41 -5.16 -2.69 1.20
CA SER A 41 -5.66 -1.37 0.87
C SER A 41 -5.64 -0.51 2.10
N HIS A 42 -4.88 0.58 2.05
CA HIS A 42 -4.93 1.60 3.07
C HIS A 42 -6.11 2.51 2.74
N THR A 43 -7.20 2.40 3.50
CA THR A 43 -8.20 3.46 3.49
C THR A 43 -7.62 4.59 4.32
N ASN A 44 -7.25 5.69 3.66
CA ASN A 44 -7.04 6.95 4.36
C ASN A 44 -8.42 7.45 4.76
N LYS A 45 -9.01 6.83 5.80
CA LYS A 45 -10.13 7.43 6.49
C LYS A 45 -9.55 8.73 7.03
N SER A 46 -9.81 9.83 6.31
CA SER A 46 -9.80 11.14 6.93
C SER A 46 -10.54 10.95 8.23
N TYR A 47 -9.86 11.21 9.35
CA TYR A 47 -10.40 11.01 10.68
C TYR A 47 -11.61 11.96 10.84
N GLU A 48 -12.76 11.57 10.27
CA GLU A 48 -14.04 12.24 10.44
C GLU A 48 -14.69 11.62 11.67
N GLY A 49 -14.41 12.24 12.82
CA GLY A 49 -15.37 12.36 13.92
C GLY A 49 -15.39 11.25 14.96
N GLY A 50 -15.33 11.69 16.22
CA GLY A 50 -15.62 10.92 17.43
C GLY A 50 -15.32 11.76 18.66
#